data_AF-A0A7W0YRY9-F1
#
_entry.id   AF-A0A7W0YRY9-F1
#
_cell.length_a   1.000
_cell.length_b   1.000
_cell.length_c   1.000
_cell.angle_alpha   90.00
_cell.angle_beta   90.00
_cell.angle_gamma   90.00
#
_symmetry.space_group_name_H-M   'P 1'
#
loop_
_entity.id
_entity.type
_entity.pdbx_description
1 polymer ?
#
loop_
_entity_poly.entity_id
_entity_poly.type
_entity_poly.pdbx_seq_one_letter_code
_entity_poly.pdbx_strand_id
1 'polypeptide(L)'
;MTKGVTLWFTGLSGSGKTTIAKRVETILRERGVHAERLDGDVVRQSLTRDLGFSKEDRDKNIERVTFVAKLLTRNEVVVLSSFISPYRAQREASRREIGEFLEVYVRTPLDVLVKRDLKGLYKKAMAGELQGFTGVNDPYEEPESPDLICDTDKESVEESSEKVIMLLEERGFVAADGAVSSAKRGQRVKTPGPSTPHGGTLINRELTGKPREDAKTRAEKLTKVELGERELSDLEMIGVGALSPLTGFMSKLDYECVVDSMRLSDGLVWALPVTLAVSTETAAKITDGGEIALTDSEGNIVGIMQVTEKYSYDKKREAQNCFGTTEAAHPGVARVYDQGDVLLGGPVWVIERPAQQNFAEFRQTPLELRHRFDELGWKTVVAFQTRNPVHRAHEYLQKVAMEGVDGLLLHPLVGATKSDDVPADVRMKTYEVILGSYYPKNRAMLSVFPAAMRYAGPREAVWHAICRKNYGCTHFIVGRDHAGVGNYYGTYDAQVMIDRFSFEELGITPLKFEHSFFCSACGSMATPKTCPHGKESHVQLSGTKVREMLTNGELPPPEFTRPEVAKILIEAYQSQTEEVAAR
;
A
#
# COMPACT_ATOMS: atom_id res chain seq x y z
N MET A 1 20.85 17.86 -7.94
CA MET A 1 20.83 18.13 -9.40
C MET A 1 21.05 16.80 -10.08
N THR A 2 20.13 16.39 -10.94
CA THR A 2 20.18 15.12 -11.65
C THR A 2 21.13 15.26 -12.83
N LYS A 3 22.14 14.40 -12.95
CA LYS A 3 23.05 14.42 -14.10
C LYS A 3 22.48 13.54 -15.21
N GLY A 4 22.55 14.02 -16.45
CA GLY A 4 22.16 13.21 -17.60
C GLY A 4 23.12 12.06 -17.82
N VAL A 5 22.61 10.91 -18.26
CA VAL A 5 23.39 9.70 -18.58
C VAL A 5 22.64 8.86 -19.61
N THR A 6 23.35 8.16 -20.48
CA THR A 6 22.74 7.15 -21.35
C THR A 6 22.94 5.75 -20.76
N LEU A 7 21.83 5.09 -20.44
CA LEU A 7 21.75 3.65 -20.22
C LEU A 7 21.62 2.94 -21.57
N TRP A 8 22.63 2.18 -21.95
CA TRP A 8 22.67 1.45 -23.22
C TRP A 8 22.39 -0.03 -23.01
N PHE A 9 21.14 -0.43 -23.19
CA PHE A 9 20.72 -1.83 -23.09
C PHE A 9 21.06 -2.57 -24.39
N THR A 10 21.96 -3.57 -24.28
CA THR A 10 22.37 -4.45 -25.38
C THR A 10 22.03 -5.91 -25.06
N GLY A 11 21.80 -6.73 -26.08
CA GLY A 11 21.44 -8.14 -25.94
C GLY A 11 20.68 -8.69 -27.13
N LEU A 12 20.56 -10.01 -27.22
CA LEU A 12 19.84 -10.70 -28.29
C LEU A 12 18.34 -10.34 -28.35
N SER A 13 17.70 -10.59 -29.49
CA SER A 13 16.25 -10.36 -29.65
C SER A 13 15.46 -11.14 -28.58
N GLY A 14 14.48 -10.51 -27.94
CA GLY A 14 13.70 -11.17 -26.88
C GLY A 14 14.41 -11.34 -25.52
N SER A 15 15.62 -10.79 -25.34
CA SER A 15 16.35 -10.89 -24.05
C SER A 15 15.73 -10.10 -22.89
N GLY A 16 14.79 -9.19 -23.17
CA GLY A 16 14.10 -8.41 -22.13
C GLY A 16 14.52 -6.93 -22.06
N LYS A 17 15.39 -6.45 -22.96
CA LYS A 17 15.86 -5.04 -23.00
C LYS A 17 14.72 -4.01 -22.86
N THR A 18 13.74 -4.06 -23.75
CA THR A 18 12.61 -3.11 -23.74
C THR A 18 11.77 -3.22 -22.47
N THR A 19 11.62 -4.42 -21.92
CA THR A 19 10.86 -4.66 -20.68
C THR A 19 11.56 -4.02 -19.48
N ILE A 20 12.86 -4.27 -19.31
CA ILE A 20 13.66 -3.69 -18.24
C ILE A 20 13.73 -2.17 -18.40
N ALA A 21 14.00 -1.67 -19.61
CA ALA A 21 14.07 -0.24 -19.90
C ALA A 21 12.75 0.47 -19.56
N LYS A 22 11.58 -0.10 -19.89
CA LYS A 22 10.28 0.48 -19.52
C LYS A 22 10.09 0.55 -18.00
N ARG A 23 10.44 -0.49 -17.27
CA ARG A 23 10.30 -0.49 -15.81
C ARG A 23 11.25 0.50 -15.14
N VAL A 24 12.50 0.59 -15.61
CA VAL A 24 13.46 1.60 -15.14
C VAL A 24 12.96 3.01 -15.46
N GLU A 25 12.42 3.25 -16.66
CA GLU A 25 11.79 4.52 -17.03
C GLU A 25 10.67 4.92 -16.05
N THR A 26 9.78 3.98 -15.70
CA THR A 26 8.73 4.21 -14.71
C THR A 26 9.31 4.63 -13.36
N ILE A 27 10.27 3.87 -12.82
CA ILE A 27 10.90 4.17 -11.51
C ILE A 27 11.57 5.55 -11.52
N LEU A 28 12.26 5.90 -12.60
CA LEU A 28 12.91 7.21 -12.73
C LEU A 28 11.89 8.35 -12.77
N ARG A 29 10.81 8.20 -13.54
CA ARG A 29 9.74 9.21 -13.59
C ARG A 29 9.04 9.38 -12.24
N GLU A 30 8.80 8.29 -11.51
CA GLU A 30 8.26 8.30 -10.13
C GLU A 30 9.17 9.07 -9.17
N ARG A 31 10.48 9.02 -9.38
CA ARG A 31 11.50 9.77 -8.62
C ARG A 31 11.71 11.21 -9.11
N GLY A 32 10.86 11.71 -10.02
CA GLY A 32 10.97 13.04 -10.60
C GLY A 32 12.19 13.23 -11.52
N VAL A 33 12.79 12.15 -12.01
CA VAL A 33 13.91 12.19 -12.96
C VAL A 33 13.37 12.26 -14.39
N HIS A 34 13.89 13.22 -15.16
CA HIS A 34 13.61 13.30 -16.59
C HIS A 34 14.27 12.13 -17.31
N ALA A 35 13.45 11.18 -17.75
CA ALA A 35 13.88 9.98 -18.43
C ALA A 35 13.20 9.86 -19.79
N GLU A 36 13.99 9.55 -20.84
CA GLU A 36 13.47 9.38 -22.20
C GLU A 36 14.01 8.10 -22.84
N ARG A 37 13.12 7.32 -23.44
CA ARG A 37 13.45 6.00 -23.99
C ARG A 37 13.58 6.04 -25.52
N LEU A 38 14.75 5.63 -26.01
CA LEU A 38 15.04 5.43 -27.42
C LEU A 38 14.96 3.93 -27.72
N ASP A 39 13.79 3.46 -28.14
CA ASP A 39 13.56 2.04 -28.45
C ASP A 39 13.62 1.75 -29.95
N GLY A 40 14.23 0.62 -30.30
CA GLY A 40 14.41 0.19 -31.68
C GLY A 40 13.12 0.14 -32.50
N ASP A 41 11.98 -0.25 -31.90
CA ASP A 41 10.71 -0.33 -32.62
C ASP A 41 10.18 1.09 -32.97
N VAL A 42 10.45 2.10 -32.11
CA VAL A 42 10.01 3.50 -32.32
C VAL A 42 10.96 4.26 -33.24
N VAL A 43 12.27 4.10 -33.02
CA VAL A 43 13.32 4.78 -33.80
C VAL A 43 13.32 4.32 -35.25
N ARG A 44 13.02 3.04 -35.53
CA ARG A 44 12.93 2.50 -36.90
C ARG A 44 11.72 3.02 -37.67
N GLN A 45 10.64 3.39 -37.00
CA GLN A 45 9.46 3.96 -37.66
C GLN A 45 9.62 5.45 -38.00
N SER A 46 10.62 6.12 -37.42
CA SER A 46 10.79 7.57 -37.50
C SER A 46 12.17 7.96 -38.03
N LEU A 47 13.17 8.02 -37.16
CA LEU A 47 14.51 8.54 -37.41
C LEU A 47 15.32 7.71 -38.40
N THR A 48 15.01 6.42 -38.54
CA THR A 48 15.82 5.45 -39.31
C THR A 48 14.99 4.61 -40.28
N ARG A 49 13.83 5.11 -40.71
CA ARG A 49 12.93 4.44 -41.66
C ARG A 49 13.55 4.14 -43.03
N ASP A 50 14.61 4.84 -43.39
CA ASP A 50 15.39 4.67 -44.62
C ASP A 50 16.42 3.53 -44.53
N LEU A 51 16.68 2.99 -43.34
CA LEU A 51 17.71 1.99 -43.11
C LEU A 51 17.12 0.58 -43.05
N GLY A 52 17.76 -0.36 -43.75
CA GLY A 52 17.41 -1.77 -43.73
C GLY A 52 18.02 -2.54 -42.56
N PHE A 53 18.47 -3.76 -42.86
CA PHE A 53 19.03 -4.69 -41.87
C PHE A 53 20.43 -5.20 -42.25
N SER A 54 21.08 -4.60 -43.25
CA SER A 54 22.50 -4.87 -43.54
C SER A 54 23.38 -4.42 -42.37
N LYS A 55 24.65 -4.85 -42.35
CA LYS A 55 25.60 -4.42 -41.33
C LYS A 55 25.78 -2.89 -41.37
N GLU A 56 25.96 -2.34 -42.56
CA GLU A 56 26.13 -0.89 -42.79
C GLU A 56 24.92 -0.09 -42.30
N ASP A 57 23.70 -0.57 -42.56
CA ASP A 57 22.48 0.08 -42.11
C ASP A 57 22.30 0.00 -40.59
N ARG A 58 22.70 -1.12 -39.97
CA ARG A 58 22.70 -1.27 -38.51
C ARG A 58 23.69 -0.32 -37.86
N ASP A 59 24.90 -0.24 -38.42
CA ASP A 59 25.96 0.66 -37.95
C ASP A 59 25.47 2.11 -38.01
N LYS A 60 24.87 2.52 -39.14
CA LYS A 60 24.31 3.86 -39.33
C LYS A 60 23.09 4.14 -38.45
N ASN A 61 22.28 3.12 -38.15
CA ASN A 61 21.18 3.24 -37.18
C ASN A 61 21.72 3.53 -35.77
N ILE A 62 22.75 2.80 -35.32
CA ILE A 62 23.38 3.02 -34.02
C ILE A 62 24.05 4.40 -33.97
N GLU A 63 24.71 4.84 -35.05
CA GLU A 63 25.30 6.19 -35.15
C GLU A 63 24.26 7.30 -34.96
N ARG A 64 23.11 7.22 -35.65
CA ARG A 64 22.02 8.22 -35.51
C ARG A 64 21.42 8.24 -34.11
N VAL A 65 21.23 7.07 -33.51
CA VAL A 65 20.75 6.95 -32.12
C VAL A 65 21.76 7.57 -31.15
N THR A 66 23.05 7.30 -31.37
CA THR A 66 24.15 7.83 -30.54
C THR A 66 24.12 9.36 -30.53
N PHE A 67 23.92 9.98 -31.69
CA PHE A 67 23.80 11.43 -31.79
C PHE A 67 22.63 11.99 -30.96
N VAL A 68 21.45 11.36 -31.03
CA VAL A 68 20.29 11.78 -30.24
C VAL A 68 20.50 11.57 -28.74
N ALA A 69 21.02 10.39 -28.36
CA ALA A 69 21.30 10.05 -26.96
C ALA A 69 22.30 11.04 -26.34
N LYS A 70 23.36 11.38 -27.07
CA LYS A 70 24.33 12.41 -26.66
C LYS A 70 23.67 13.77 -26.40
N LEU A 71 22.78 14.22 -27.30
CA LEU A 71 22.10 15.50 -27.13
C LEU A 71 21.20 15.49 -25.88
N LEU A 72 20.45 14.42 -25.65
CA LEU A 72 19.58 14.29 -24.49
C LEU A 72 20.38 14.20 -23.18
N THR A 73 21.42 13.36 -23.14
CA THR A 73 22.32 13.21 -22.00
C THR A 73 22.99 14.53 -21.62
N ARG A 74 23.43 15.33 -22.61
CA ARG A 74 23.99 16.67 -22.35
C ARG A 74 22.97 17.64 -21.74
N ASN A 75 21.68 17.43 -21.97
CA ASN A 75 20.60 18.25 -21.41
C ASN A 75 19.99 17.61 -20.15
N GLU A 76 20.80 16.88 -19.37
CA GLU A 76 20.42 16.34 -18.06
C GLU A 76 19.29 15.30 -18.09
N VAL A 77 19.06 14.67 -19.25
CA VAL A 77 18.08 13.58 -19.41
C VAL A 77 18.75 12.22 -19.20
N VAL A 78 18.09 11.33 -18.47
CA VAL A 78 18.46 9.92 -18.40
C VAL A 78 17.89 9.19 -19.62
N VAL A 79 18.76 8.81 -20.55
CA VAL A 79 18.36 8.21 -21.82
C VAL A 79 18.39 6.69 -21.70
N LEU A 80 17.27 6.02 -22.01
CA LEU A 80 17.19 4.56 -22.01
C LEU A 80 17.20 4.05 -23.46
N SER A 81 18.37 3.65 -23.96
CA SER A 81 18.55 3.15 -25.32
C SER A 81 18.43 1.62 -25.36
N SER A 82 17.40 1.08 -26.02
CA SER A 82 17.14 -0.37 -26.09
C SER A 82 17.32 -0.91 -27.52
N PHE A 83 18.55 -1.36 -27.83
CA PHE A 83 18.91 -1.86 -29.16
C PHE A 83 19.67 -3.18 -29.08
N ILE A 84 19.56 -4.03 -30.12
CA ILE A 84 20.40 -5.25 -30.18
C ILE A 84 21.88 -4.87 -30.17
N SER A 85 22.29 -3.88 -30.97
CA SER A 85 23.66 -3.34 -31.04
C SER A 85 24.75 -4.44 -30.99
N PRO A 86 24.78 -5.37 -31.96
CA PRO A 86 25.49 -6.64 -31.83
C PRO A 86 27.01 -6.54 -31.80
N TYR A 87 27.58 -5.50 -32.41
CA TYR A 87 29.02 -5.37 -32.60
C TYR A 87 29.64 -4.49 -31.50
N ARG A 88 30.74 -4.94 -30.90
CA ARG A 88 31.41 -4.23 -29.78
C ARG A 88 31.96 -2.88 -30.21
N ALA A 89 32.59 -2.81 -31.38
CA ALA A 89 33.25 -1.59 -31.85
C ALA A 89 32.30 -0.38 -31.92
N GLN A 90 31.04 -0.63 -32.24
CA GLN A 90 29.98 0.37 -32.36
C GLN A 90 29.51 0.82 -30.98
N ARG A 91 29.33 -0.11 -30.03
CA ARG A 91 28.99 0.25 -28.63
C ARG A 91 30.10 1.07 -27.98
N GLU A 92 31.35 0.72 -28.24
CA GLU A 92 32.53 1.48 -27.80
C GLU A 92 32.62 2.87 -28.46
N ALA A 93 32.25 2.99 -29.74
CA ALA A 93 32.15 4.28 -30.40
C ALA A 93 31.05 5.15 -29.75
N SER A 94 29.86 4.57 -29.49
CA SER A 94 28.77 5.25 -28.79
C SER A 94 29.17 5.71 -27.39
N ARG A 95 29.85 4.86 -26.62
CA ARG A 95 30.39 5.18 -25.29
C ARG A 95 31.32 6.39 -25.36
N ARG A 96 32.30 6.38 -26.27
CA ARG A 96 33.24 7.50 -26.46
C ARG A 96 32.55 8.80 -26.88
N GLU A 97 31.54 8.72 -27.75
CA GLU A 97 30.87 9.90 -28.29
C GLU A 97 29.89 10.55 -27.30
N ILE A 98 29.18 9.76 -26.50
CA ILE A 98 28.19 10.22 -25.52
C ILE A 98 28.88 10.74 -24.25
N GLY A 99 29.96 10.08 -23.80
CA GLY A 99 30.63 10.41 -22.55
C GLY A 99 29.97 9.71 -21.36
N GLU A 100 28.93 10.32 -20.77
CA GLU A 100 28.19 9.74 -19.63
C GLU A 100 27.33 8.56 -20.11
N PHE A 101 27.94 7.37 -20.12
CA PHE A 101 27.42 6.18 -20.76
C PHE A 101 27.63 4.95 -19.87
N LEU A 102 26.56 4.18 -19.69
CA LEU A 102 26.56 2.92 -18.94
C LEU A 102 26.02 1.79 -19.82
N GLU A 103 26.83 0.76 -20.05
CA GLU A 103 26.43 -0.40 -20.84
C GLU A 103 25.75 -1.46 -19.97
N VAL A 104 24.47 -1.73 -20.25
CA VAL A 104 23.67 -2.75 -19.56
C VAL A 104 23.52 -3.95 -20.49
N TYR A 105 24.23 -5.02 -20.17
CA TYR A 105 24.14 -6.27 -20.93
C TYR A 105 22.97 -7.11 -20.43
N VAL A 106 21.91 -7.18 -21.23
CA VAL A 106 20.73 -8.01 -20.96
C VAL A 106 20.97 -9.38 -21.57
N ARG A 107 21.56 -10.26 -20.75
CA ARG A 107 22.00 -11.60 -21.13
C ARG A 107 20.88 -12.61 -20.95
N THR A 108 20.71 -13.46 -21.95
CA THR A 108 19.81 -14.62 -21.91
C THR A 108 20.37 -15.68 -22.85
N PRO A 109 20.48 -16.94 -22.43
CA PRO A 109 20.90 -18.03 -23.30
C PRO A 109 20.03 -18.15 -24.55
N LEU A 110 20.65 -18.43 -25.71
CA LEU A 110 19.97 -18.51 -27.00
C LEU A 110 18.86 -19.58 -27.01
N ASP A 111 19.06 -20.72 -26.35
CA ASP A 111 18.06 -21.79 -26.27
C ASP A 111 16.80 -21.36 -25.51
N VAL A 112 16.94 -20.52 -24.47
CA VAL A 112 15.82 -19.90 -23.76
C VAL A 112 15.09 -18.90 -24.68
N LEU A 113 15.83 -18.11 -25.47
CA LEU A 113 15.24 -17.14 -26.40
C LEU A 113 14.45 -17.82 -27.53
N VAL A 114 14.99 -18.92 -28.07
CA VAL A 114 14.32 -19.75 -29.09
C VAL A 114 13.04 -20.37 -28.52
N LYS A 115 13.01 -20.74 -27.23
CA LYS A 115 11.78 -21.21 -26.57
C LYS A 115 10.76 -20.09 -26.37
N ARG A 116 11.21 -18.87 -26.04
CA ARG A 116 10.33 -17.71 -25.85
C ARG A 116 9.68 -17.25 -27.15
N ASP A 117 10.47 -17.21 -28.24
CA ASP A 117 10.18 -16.73 -29.60
C ASP A 117 8.93 -15.82 -29.75
N LEU A 118 8.87 -14.76 -28.96
CA LEU A 118 7.67 -13.92 -28.80
C LEU A 118 7.16 -13.29 -30.10
N LYS A 119 8.05 -13.11 -31.08
CA LYS A 119 7.76 -12.51 -32.39
C LYS A 119 7.83 -13.53 -33.54
N GLY A 120 8.05 -14.81 -33.25
CA GLY A 120 8.22 -15.87 -34.26
C GLY A 120 9.46 -15.70 -35.15
N LEU A 121 10.43 -14.89 -34.72
CA LEU A 121 11.60 -14.51 -35.51
C LEU A 121 12.69 -15.58 -35.47
N TYR A 122 12.87 -16.25 -34.32
CA TYR A 122 13.85 -17.33 -34.19
C TYR A 122 13.47 -18.52 -35.06
N LYS A 123 12.19 -18.90 -35.08
CA LYS A 123 11.70 -19.97 -35.96
C LYS A 123 11.97 -19.69 -37.44
N LYS A 124 11.70 -18.46 -37.90
CA LYS A 124 11.95 -18.04 -39.30
C LYS A 124 13.43 -18.00 -39.64
N ALA A 125 14.27 -17.49 -38.73
CA ALA A 125 15.71 -17.46 -38.92
C ALA A 125 16.31 -18.87 -39.02
N MET A 126 15.90 -19.79 -38.12
CA MET A 126 16.32 -21.19 -38.12
C MET A 126 15.85 -21.95 -39.37
N ALA A 127 14.71 -21.59 -39.94
CA ALA A 127 14.21 -22.13 -41.21
C ALA A 127 14.91 -21.55 -42.46
N GLY A 128 15.84 -20.60 -42.29
CA GLY A 128 16.55 -19.94 -43.39
C GLY A 128 15.75 -18.84 -44.10
N GLU A 129 14.53 -18.55 -43.64
CA GLU A 129 13.64 -17.53 -44.21
C GLU A 129 14.07 -16.10 -43.85
N LEU A 130 14.91 -15.94 -42.81
CA LEU A 130 15.36 -14.65 -42.28
C LEU A 130 16.89 -14.60 -42.23
N GLN A 131 17.50 -13.99 -43.25
CA GLN A 131 18.95 -13.86 -43.36
C GLN A 131 19.50 -12.72 -42.47
N GLY A 132 20.72 -12.90 -41.97
CA GLY A 132 21.40 -11.89 -41.15
C GLY A 132 20.78 -11.67 -39.75
N PHE A 133 20.01 -12.63 -39.23
CA PHE A 133 19.42 -12.51 -37.90
C PHE A 133 20.47 -12.73 -36.80
N THR A 134 20.67 -11.71 -35.96
CA THR A 134 21.68 -11.71 -34.90
C THR A 134 21.48 -12.84 -33.90
N GLY A 135 22.55 -13.60 -33.63
CA GLY A 135 22.55 -14.77 -32.76
C GLY A 135 22.19 -16.09 -33.45
N VAL A 136 21.87 -16.06 -34.75
CA VAL A 136 21.65 -17.27 -35.56
C VAL A 136 22.54 -17.27 -36.81
N ASN A 137 22.39 -16.27 -37.68
CA ASN A 137 23.11 -16.17 -38.96
C ASN A 137 24.02 -14.92 -39.05
N ASP A 138 24.02 -14.09 -38.01
CA ASP A 138 24.87 -12.90 -37.83
C ASP A 138 25.39 -12.89 -36.38
N PRO A 139 26.67 -12.57 -36.10
CA PRO A 139 27.21 -12.67 -34.75
C PRO A 139 26.61 -11.65 -33.77
N TYR A 140 26.54 -12.04 -32.50
CA TYR A 140 26.40 -11.12 -31.38
C TYR A 140 27.70 -11.16 -30.58
N GLU A 141 28.41 -10.04 -30.54
CA GLU A 141 29.64 -9.92 -29.76
C GLU A 141 29.28 -9.43 -28.35
N GLU A 142 29.31 -10.34 -27.38
CA GLU A 142 29.02 -10.01 -25.98
C GLU A 142 29.96 -8.91 -25.46
N PRO A 143 29.48 -7.96 -24.64
CA PRO A 143 30.36 -6.98 -24.00
C PRO A 143 31.40 -7.66 -23.10
N GLU A 144 32.67 -7.27 -23.18
CA GLU A 144 33.73 -7.82 -22.32
C GLU A 144 33.71 -7.21 -20.92
N SER A 145 33.36 -5.92 -20.82
CA SER A 145 33.33 -5.16 -19.58
C SER A 145 32.08 -4.27 -19.48
N PRO A 146 30.86 -4.86 -19.49
CA PRO A 146 29.65 -4.09 -19.31
C PRO A 146 29.62 -3.46 -17.91
N ASP A 147 28.97 -2.30 -17.78
CA ASP A 147 28.78 -1.65 -16.48
C ASP A 147 27.81 -2.45 -15.59
N LEU A 148 26.89 -3.19 -16.20
CA LEU A 148 25.97 -4.09 -15.51
C LEU A 148 25.54 -5.26 -16.40
N ILE A 149 25.31 -6.42 -15.78
CA ILE A 149 24.72 -7.61 -16.43
C ILE A 149 23.37 -7.92 -15.77
N CYS A 150 22.34 -8.12 -16.59
CA CYS A 150 21.01 -8.59 -16.21
C CYS A 150 20.78 -9.98 -16.82
N ASP A 151 20.80 -11.03 -16.00
CA ASP A 151 20.60 -12.43 -16.42
C ASP A 151 19.11 -12.79 -16.42
N THR A 152 18.38 -12.51 -17.50
CA THR A 152 16.90 -12.58 -17.51
C THR A 152 16.34 -13.99 -17.61
N ASP A 153 17.18 -15.03 -17.67
CA ASP A 153 16.80 -16.42 -17.43
C ASP A 153 16.78 -16.79 -15.95
N LYS A 154 17.41 -15.97 -15.09
CA LYS A 154 17.54 -16.19 -13.64
C LYS A 154 16.92 -15.09 -12.80
N GLU A 155 16.72 -13.92 -13.38
CA GLU A 155 16.22 -12.71 -12.73
C GLU A 155 14.80 -12.37 -13.19
N SER A 156 14.00 -11.83 -12.28
CA SER A 156 12.75 -11.16 -12.63
C SER A 156 13.02 -9.78 -13.26
N VAL A 157 11.99 -9.20 -13.89
CA VAL A 157 12.07 -7.83 -14.45
C VAL A 157 12.43 -6.83 -13.35
N GLU A 158 11.82 -6.99 -12.17
CA GLU A 158 12.04 -6.15 -11.00
C GLU A 158 13.49 -6.24 -10.52
N GLU A 159 14.05 -7.45 -10.41
CA GLU A 159 15.45 -7.64 -9.99
C GLU A 159 16.43 -6.97 -10.97
N SER A 160 16.23 -7.16 -12.27
CA SER A 160 17.07 -6.53 -13.28
C SER A 160 16.90 -5.01 -13.31
N SER A 161 15.68 -4.49 -13.13
CA SER A 161 15.44 -3.03 -13.06
C SER A 161 16.02 -2.40 -11.80
N GLU A 162 15.91 -3.04 -10.63
CA GLU A 162 16.52 -2.59 -9.38
C GLU A 162 18.03 -2.47 -9.52
N LYS A 163 18.71 -3.47 -10.12
CA LYS A 163 20.15 -3.40 -10.38
C LYS A 163 20.55 -2.17 -11.21
N VAL A 164 19.74 -1.83 -12.21
CA VAL A 164 20.00 -0.65 -13.05
C VAL A 164 19.83 0.64 -12.25
N ILE A 165 18.79 0.73 -11.42
CA ILE A 165 18.55 1.89 -10.54
C ILE A 165 19.68 2.04 -9.53
N MET A 166 20.11 0.95 -8.89
CA MET A 166 21.24 0.95 -7.96
C MET A 166 22.54 1.40 -8.64
N LEU A 167 22.82 0.94 -9.87
CA LEU A 167 23.97 1.41 -10.63
C LEU A 167 23.90 2.94 -10.84
N LEU A 168 22.73 3.48 -11.16
CA LEU A 168 22.55 4.92 -11.32
C LEU A 168 22.77 5.70 -10.03
N GLU A 169 22.33 5.15 -8.89
CA GLU A 169 22.56 5.73 -7.56
C GLU A 169 24.04 5.69 -7.17
N GLU A 170 24.69 4.53 -7.31
CA GLU A 170 26.11 4.32 -7.01
C GLU A 170 27.02 5.23 -7.84
N ARG A 171 26.66 5.48 -9.10
CA ARG A 171 27.38 6.38 -10.00
C ARG A 171 26.97 7.85 -9.82
N GLY A 172 26.01 8.15 -8.95
CA GLY A 172 25.59 9.51 -8.60
C GLY A 172 24.79 10.22 -9.69
N PHE A 173 24.16 9.49 -10.62
CA PHE A 173 23.26 10.06 -11.63
C PHE A 173 21.86 10.33 -11.07
N VAL A 174 21.44 9.50 -10.11
CA VAL A 174 20.16 9.61 -9.40
C VAL A 174 20.45 9.66 -7.91
N ALA A 175 19.68 10.44 -7.16
CA ALA A 175 19.81 10.44 -5.70
C ALA A 175 19.44 9.05 -5.15
N ALA A 176 20.27 8.52 -4.26
CA ALA A 176 19.91 7.34 -3.50
C ALA A 176 18.61 7.63 -2.75
N ASP A 177 17.63 6.73 -2.87
CA ASP A 177 16.46 6.82 -2.00
C ASP A 177 16.96 6.85 -0.55
N GLY A 178 16.46 7.80 0.24
CA GLY A 178 16.87 7.99 1.65
C GLY A 178 16.55 6.80 2.57
N ALA A 179 16.11 5.67 2.01
CA ALA A 179 15.90 4.41 2.66
C ALA A 179 17.04 3.44 2.30
N VAL A 180 17.86 3.15 3.31
CA VAL A 180 18.83 2.04 3.39
C VAL A 180 20.17 2.25 2.67
N SER A 181 21.08 2.97 3.32
CA SER A 181 22.52 2.85 3.07
C SER A 181 23.21 2.16 4.25
N SER A 182 24.00 1.13 3.93
CA SER A 182 24.98 0.40 4.75
C SER A 182 24.50 -0.82 5.54
N ALA A 183 23.96 -1.83 4.85
CA ALA A 183 24.15 -3.22 5.26
C ALA A 183 24.94 -3.97 4.17
N LYS A 184 26.02 -4.62 4.58
CA LYS A 184 26.87 -5.44 3.72
C LYS A 184 26.04 -6.46 2.95
N ARG A 185 26.19 -6.43 1.62
CA ARG A 185 26.07 -7.48 0.59
C ARG A 185 25.48 -8.84 1.03
N GLY A 186 24.49 -9.31 0.27
CA GLY A 186 24.38 -10.75 -0.07
C GLY A 186 23.17 -11.52 0.44
N GLN A 187 22.10 -10.86 0.88
CA GLN A 187 20.78 -11.47 1.13
C GLN A 187 19.73 -10.37 0.96
N ARG A 188 18.70 -10.59 0.13
CA ARG A 188 17.47 -9.78 0.17
C ARG A 188 17.00 -9.79 1.63
N VAL A 189 16.94 -8.64 2.29
CA VAL A 189 16.18 -8.55 3.54
C VAL A 189 14.72 -8.60 3.11
N LYS A 190 14.17 -9.81 3.05
CA LYS A 190 12.75 -10.04 2.86
C LYS A 190 12.03 -9.18 3.90
N THR A 191 11.07 -8.36 3.47
CA THR A 191 10.20 -7.65 4.42
C THR A 191 9.67 -8.67 5.43
N PRO A 192 9.90 -8.47 6.74
CA PRO A 192 9.52 -9.43 7.77
C PRO A 192 8.03 -9.78 7.71
N GLY A 193 7.69 -10.91 8.30
CA GLY A 193 6.33 -11.38 8.44
C GLY A 193 5.82 -12.22 7.26
N PRO A 194 4.61 -12.79 7.42
CA PRO A 194 4.16 -13.86 6.54
C PRO A 194 3.50 -13.42 5.23
N SER A 195 2.96 -12.20 5.14
CA SER A 195 2.34 -11.68 3.91
C SER A 195 3.20 -10.62 3.22
N THR A 196 3.13 -10.56 1.89
CA THR A 196 3.71 -9.44 1.13
C THR A 196 2.87 -8.17 1.37
N PRO A 197 3.47 -6.99 1.62
CA PRO A 197 2.75 -5.73 1.67
C PRO A 197 1.92 -5.46 0.41
N HIS A 198 0.87 -4.66 0.53
CA HIS A 198 0.08 -4.24 -0.62
C HIS A 198 0.94 -3.32 -1.52
N GLY A 199 0.95 -3.61 -2.83
CA GLY A 199 1.91 -2.99 -3.77
C GLY A 199 3.34 -3.57 -3.73
N GLY A 200 3.59 -4.65 -2.98
CA GLY A 200 4.87 -5.37 -2.97
C GLY A 200 5.85 -4.90 -1.91
N THR A 201 5.86 -3.61 -1.59
CA THR A 201 6.81 -2.99 -0.66
C THR A 201 6.09 -2.31 0.49
N LEU A 202 6.63 -2.46 1.71
CA LEU A 202 6.15 -1.72 2.87
C LEU A 202 6.77 -0.32 2.82
N ILE A 203 5.96 0.68 2.55
CA ILE A 203 6.39 2.07 2.47
C ILE A 203 6.66 2.60 3.88
N ASN A 204 7.74 3.37 4.06
CA ASN A 204 7.99 4.11 5.29
C ASN A 204 8.25 5.58 4.93
N ARG A 205 7.48 6.49 5.51
CA ARG A 205 7.57 7.93 5.32
C ARG A 205 7.97 8.67 6.59
N GLU A 206 8.34 7.96 7.65
CA GLU A 206 8.90 8.55 8.87
C GLU A 206 10.36 8.97 8.64
N LEU A 207 10.65 10.23 8.94
CA LEU A 207 12.01 10.75 8.93
C LEU A 207 12.70 10.45 10.25
N THR A 208 13.96 10.06 10.18
CA THR A 208 14.80 9.83 11.36
C THR A 208 16.13 10.56 11.21
N GLY A 209 16.83 10.79 12.34
CA GLY A 209 18.15 11.40 12.35
C GLY A 209 18.23 12.76 11.65
N LYS A 210 19.29 12.96 10.86
CA LYS A 210 19.58 14.22 10.16
C LYS A 210 18.44 14.69 9.23
N PRO A 211 17.84 13.85 8.37
CA PRO A 211 16.66 14.22 7.58
C PRO A 211 15.49 14.78 8.39
N ARG A 212 15.20 14.21 9.57
CA ARG A 212 14.13 14.70 10.46
C ARG A 212 14.43 16.10 10.98
N GLU A 213 15.64 16.34 11.46
CA GLU A 213 16.02 17.65 12.01
C GLU A 213 16.04 18.74 10.93
N ASP A 214 16.54 18.40 9.73
CA ASP A 214 16.56 19.31 8.58
C ASP A 214 15.12 19.64 8.12
N ALA A 215 14.23 18.64 8.06
CA ALA A 215 12.82 18.83 7.74
C ALA A 215 12.09 19.67 8.80
N LYS A 216 12.37 19.45 10.08
CA LYS A 216 11.79 20.23 11.19
C LYS A 216 12.15 21.71 11.08
N THR A 217 13.43 22.02 10.83
CA THR A 217 13.89 23.40 10.66
C THR A 217 13.29 24.05 9.40
N ARG A 218 13.13 23.28 8.32
CA ARG A 218 12.49 23.78 7.09
C ARG A 218 11.01 24.07 7.32
N ALA A 219 10.30 23.18 8.00
CA ALA A 219 8.86 23.27 8.26
C ALA A 219 8.45 24.51 9.06
N GLU A 220 9.31 25.05 9.92
CA GLU A 220 9.05 26.31 10.66
C GLU A 220 8.78 27.51 9.75
N LYS A 221 9.30 27.49 8.52
CA LYS A 221 9.21 28.59 7.55
C LYS A 221 8.13 28.36 6.48
N LEU A 222 7.51 27.18 6.45
CA LEU A 222 6.53 26.83 5.44
C LEU A 222 5.13 27.34 5.80
N THR A 223 4.27 27.44 4.79
CA THR A 223 2.83 27.59 5.00
C THR A 223 2.34 26.40 5.82
N LYS A 224 1.67 26.68 6.93
CA LYS A 224 1.13 25.67 7.83
C LYS A 224 -0.29 25.30 7.43
N VAL A 225 -0.57 24.00 7.39
CA VAL A 225 -1.91 23.43 7.20
C VAL A 225 -2.21 22.54 8.40
N GLU A 226 -3.24 22.92 9.16
CA GLU A 226 -3.73 22.15 10.29
C GLU A 226 -4.49 20.91 9.80
N LEU A 227 -4.19 19.76 10.38
CA LEU A 227 -4.84 18.49 10.09
C LEU A 227 -6.01 18.24 11.03
N GLY A 228 -7.13 17.81 10.47
CA GLY A 228 -8.21 17.20 11.25
C GLY A 228 -7.79 15.84 11.82
N GLU A 229 -8.58 15.30 12.75
CA GLU A 229 -8.29 14.02 13.42
C GLU A 229 -8.12 12.85 12.43
N ARG A 230 -8.90 12.85 11.34
CA ARG A 230 -8.82 11.83 10.29
C ARG A 230 -7.51 11.96 9.53
N GLU A 231 -7.19 13.15 9.04
CA GLU A 231 -6.01 13.40 8.22
C GLU A 231 -4.73 13.21 9.04
N LEU A 232 -4.77 13.50 10.35
CA LEU A 232 -3.70 13.20 11.29
C LEU A 232 -3.47 11.68 11.45
N SER A 233 -4.56 10.92 11.59
CA SER A 233 -4.51 9.44 11.62
C SER A 233 -3.99 8.88 10.29
N ASP A 234 -4.42 9.44 9.17
CA ASP A 234 -4.02 9.02 7.83
C ASP A 234 -2.54 9.34 7.57
N LEU A 235 -2.05 10.50 8.01
CA LEU A 235 -0.64 10.87 7.95
C LEU A 235 0.22 9.86 8.74
N GLU A 236 -0.17 9.51 9.97
CA GLU A 236 0.53 8.49 10.76
C GLU A 236 0.57 7.15 10.02
N MET A 237 -0.58 6.70 9.49
CA MET A 237 -0.67 5.42 8.80
C MET A 237 0.10 5.38 7.47
N ILE A 238 0.20 6.50 6.74
CA ILE A 238 1.12 6.63 5.60
C ILE A 238 2.57 6.57 6.09
N GLY A 239 2.88 7.29 7.17
CA GLY A 239 4.19 7.32 7.84
C GLY A 239 4.74 5.92 8.11
N VAL A 240 3.98 5.11 8.85
CA VAL A 240 4.41 3.79 9.33
C VAL A 240 4.18 2.67 8.31
N GLY A 241 3.62 2.97 7.12
CA GLY A 241 3.39 2.00 6.06
C GLY A 241 2.10 1.19 6.15
N ALA A 242 1.21 1.52 7.08
CA ALA A 242 -0.10 0.88 7.20
C ALA A 242 -0.96 1.11 5.95
N LEU A 243 -0.72 2.23 5.23
CA LEU A 243 -1.38 2.57 3.97
C LEU A 243 -0.52 2.32 2.71
N SER A 244 0.50 1.45 2.77
CA SER A 244 1.24 1.04 1.57
C SER A 244 0.30 0.55 0.46
N PRO A 245 0.50 0.97 -0.82
CA PRO A 245 1.69 1.63 -1.38
C PRO A 245 1.66 3.17 -1.33
N LEU A 246 0.69 3.79 -0.66
CA LEU A 246 0.59 5.24 -0.65
C LEU A 246 1.83 5.88 -0.01
N THR A 247 2.38 6.89 -0.70
CA THR A 247 3.50 7.71 -0.22
C THR A 247 3.04 9.09 0.27
N GLY A 248 1.74 9.37 0.20
CA GLY A 248 1.13 10.65 0.55
C GLY A 248 -0.37 10.69 0.28
N PHE A 249 -0.93 11.89 0.31
CA PHE A 249 -2.33 12.11 -0.01
C PHE A 249 -2.55 12.03 -1.53
N MET A 250 -3.69 11.47 -1.94
CA MET A 250 -3.92 11.03 -3.31
C MET A 250 -3.83 12.16 -4.35
N SER A 251 -3.17 11.86 -5.47
CA SER A 251 -3.29 12.62 -6.71
C SER A 251 -4.73 12.65 -7.20
N LYS A 252 -5.07 13.56 -8.12
CA LYS A 252 -6.41 13.59 -8.71
C LYS A 252 -6.78 12.27 -9.38
N LEU A 253 -5.84 11.67 -10.09
CA LEU A 253 -6.07 10.44 -10.84
C LEU A 253 -6.33 9.26 -9.90
N ASP A 254 -5.52 9.10 -8.84
CA ASP A 254 -5.76 8.05 -7.84
C ASP A 254 -7.08 8.25 -7.12
N TYR A 255 -7.40 9.49 -6.73
CA TYR A 255 -8.67 9.82 -6.11
C TYR A 255 -9.86 9.41 -6.99
N GLU A 256 -9.87 9.83 -8.27
CA GLU A 256 -10.96 9.51 -9.20
C GLU A 256 -11.09 7.99 -9.42
N CYS A 257 -9.98 7.29 -9.61
CA CYS A 257 -9.97 5.83 -9.78
C CYS A 257 -10.48 5.10 -8.52
N VAL A 258 -10.11 5.56 -7.32
CA VAL A 258 -10.55 4.96 -6.05
C VAL A 258 -12.04 5.17 -5.83
N VAL A 259 -12.53 6.39 -6.05
CA VAL A 259 -13.96 6.70 -5.93
C VAL A 259 -14.79 5.84 -6.88
N ASP A 260 -14.39 5.73 -8.15
CA ASP A 260 -15.22 5.04 -9.16
C ASP A 260 -15.05 3.52 -9.19
N SER A 261 -13.82 3.03 -9.01
CA SER A 261 -13.47 1.64 -9.33
C SER A 261 -12.84 0.85 -8.19
N MET A 262 -12.61 1.48 -7.04
CA MET A 262 -11.87 0.90 -5.90
C MET A 262 -10.47 0.43 -6.31
N ARG A 263 -9.80 1.20 -7.16
CA ARG A 263 -8.42 0.96 -7.59
C ARG A 263 -7.62 2.25 -7.59
N LEU A 264 -6.33 2.15 -7.33
CA LEU A 264 -5.37 3.19 -7.66
C LEU A 264 -5.21 3.28 -9.18
N SER A 265 -4.56 4.35 -9.65
CA SER A 265 -4.36 4.62 -11.07
C SER A 265 -3.52 3.55 -11.80
N ASP A 266 -2.70 2.80 -11.06
CA ASP A 266 -1.92 1.66 -11.55
C ASP A 266 -2.70 0.32 -11.59
N GLY A 267 -3.95 0.32 -11.11
CA GLY A 267 -4.84 -0.83 -11.08
C GLY A 267 -4.85 -1.63 -9.76
N LEU A 268 -4.00 -1.30 -8.79
CA LEU A 268 -4.01 -1.94 -7.46
C LEU A 268 -5.32 -1.66 -6.73
N VAL A 269 -5.86 -2.66 -6.03
CA VAL A 269 -7.13 -2.52 -5.30
C VAL A 269 -6.99 -1.57 -4.13
N TRP A 270 -7.82 -0.53 -4.09
CA TRP A 270 -7.87 0.42 -2.99
C TRP A 270 -9.26 1.04 -2.84
N ALA A 271 -9.92 0.79 -1.71
CA ALA A 271 -11.37 0.96 -1.63
C ALA A 271 -11.86 2.34 -1.14
N LEU A 272 -11.03 3.15 -0.48
CA LEU A 272 -11.43 4.42 0.13
C LEU A 272 -10.42 5.54 -0.10
N PRO A 273 -10.86 6.77 -0.41
CA PRO A 273 -9.95 7.91 -0.57
C PRO A 273 -9.16 8.24 0.69
N VAL A 274 -7.89 8.59 0.50
CA VAL A 274 -6.99 9.14 1.53
C VAL A 274 -6.52 10.51 1.03
N THR A 275 -7.21 11.55 1.47
CA THR A 275 -7.15 12.90 0.89
C THR A 275 -6.94 13.95 1.98
N LEU A 276 -6.34 15.08 1.61
CA LEU A 276 -6.20 16.25 2.48
C LEU A 276 -7.02 17.40 1.87
N ALA A 277 -8.15 17.72 2.47
CA ALA A 277 -9.03 18.79 2.02
C ALA A 277 -8.71 20.11 2.74
N VAL A 278 -8.67 21.20 1.98
CA VAL A 278 -8.50 22.57 2.50
C VAL A 278 -9.51 23.52 1.86
N SER A 279 -9.72 24.68 2.49
CA SER A 279 -10.54 25.74 1.90
C SER A 279 -9.87 26.34 0.66
N THR A 280 -10.66 26.97 -0.21
CA THR A 280 -10.16 27.65 -1.41
C THR A 280 -9.16 28.76 -1.05
N GLU A 281 -9.37 29.47 0.05
CA GLU A 281 -8.48 30.52 0.55
C GLU A 281 -7.13 29.96 1.01
N THR A 282 -7.13 28.80 1.67
CA THR A 282 -5.90 28.12 2.08
C THR A 282 -5.16 27.58 0.86
N ALA A 283 -5.86 26.95 -0.08
CA ALA A 283 -5.27 26.45 -1.33
C ALA A 283 -4.61 27.57 -2.17
N ALA A 284 -5.20 28.78 -2.18
CA ALA A 284 -4.66 29.93 -2.89
C ALA A 284 -3.32 30.44 -2.31
N LYS A 285 -3.04 30.18 -1.03
CA LYS A 285 -1.78 30.54 -0.36
C LYS A 285 -0.65 29.54 -0.61
N ILE A 286 -0.96 28.39 -1.21
CA ILE A 286 -0.01 27.30 -1.46
C ILE A 286 0.45 27.39 -2.92
N THR A 287 1.76 27.54 -3.13
CA THR A 287 2.35 27.54 -4.47
C THR A 287 2.33 26.13 -5.08
N ASP A 288 2.06 26.03 -6.38
CA ASP A 288 2.10 24.75 -7.10
C ASP A 288 3.51 24.16 -7.07
N GLY A 289 3.64 22.87 -6.72
CA GLY A 289 4.93 22.22 -6.50
C GLY A 289 5.63 22.63 -5.20
N GLY A 290 5.01 23.50 -4.39
CA GLY A 290 5.53 23.98 -3.12
C GLY A 290 5.44 22.95 -2.00
N GLU A 291 6.20 23.18 -0.94
CA GLU A 291 6.15 22.38 0.29
C GLU A 291 5.34 23.10 1.37
N ILE A 292 4.57 22.34 2.14
CA ILE A 292 3.79 22.82 3.30
C ILE A 292 4.18 22.06 4.56
N ALA A 293 4.04 22.72 5.71
CA ALA A 293 4.12 22.07 7.01
C ALA A 293 2.73 21.60 7.43
N LEU A 294 2.65 20.36 7.91
CA LEU A 294 1.43 19.79 8.47
C LEU A 294 1.48 19.89 9.99
N THR A 295 0.42 20.42 10.60
CA THR A 295 0.33 20.58 12.05
C THR A 295 -0.85 19.83 12.65
N ASP A 296 -0.74 19.44 13.91
CA ASP A 296 -1.90 19.02 14.70
C ASP A 296 -2.71 20.24 15.21
N SER A 297 -3.80 19.96 15.94
CA SER A 297 -4.69 20.98 16.54
C SER A 297 -4.03 21.79 17.66
N GLU A 298 -2.87 21.36 18.18
CA GLU A 298 -2.08 22.10 19.17
C GLU A 298 -1.03 23.00 18.51
N GLY A 299 -0.91 22.93 17.17
CA GLY A 299 0.05 23.68 16.39
C GLY A 299 1.44 23.05 16.32
N ASN A 300 1.61 21.81 16.80
CA ASN A 300 2.86 21.06 16.68
C ASN A 300 3.05 20.63 15.23
N ILE A 301 4.28 20.76 14.72
CA ILE A 301 4.62 20.27 13.37
C ILE A 301 4.80 18.76 13.42
N VAL A 302 3.94 18.03 12.72
CA VAL A 302 3.93 16.57 12.66
C VAL A 302 4.52 16.03 11.36
N GLY A 303 4.52 16.83 10.30
CA GLY A 303 5.08 16.41 9.01
C GLY A 303 5.21 17.53 8.00
N ILE A 304 5.69 17.16 6.82
CA ILE A 304 5.75 18.02 5.63
C ILE A 304 5.10 17.30 4.44
N MET A 305 4.58 18.09 3.51
CA MET A 305 4.01 17.59 2.27
C MET A 305 4.51 18.42 1.10
N GLN A 306 4.92 17.75 0.03
CA GLN A 306 5.12 18.40 -1.25
C GLN A 306 3.79 18.36 -2.02
N VAL A 307 3.24 19.53 -2.33
CA VAL A 307 1.94 19.64 -3.02
C VAL A 307 2.19 19.63 -4.52
N THR A 308 1.96 18.47 -5.14
CA THR A 308 2.11 18.30 -6.59
C THR A 308 0.86 18.70 -7.35
N GLU A 309 -0.31 18.58 -6.72
CA GLU A 309 -1.60 18.88 -7.33
C GLU A 309 -2.56 19.56 -6.33
N LYS A 310 -3.40 20.45 -6.85
CA LYS A 310 -4.57 21.01 -6.16
C LYS A 310 -5.77 20.85 -7.07
N TYR A 311 -6.84 20.24 -6.58
CA TYR A 311 -8.00 19.94 -7.42
C TYR A 311 -9.32 19.98 -6.63
N SER A 312 -10.36 20.47 -7.28
CA SER A 312 -11.74 20.35 -6.79
C SER A 312 -12.28 18.94 -7.03
N TYR A 313 -13.29 18.55 -6.26
CA TYR A 313 -13.90 17.23 -6.33
C TYR A 313 -15.41 17.31 -6.11
N ASP A 314 -16.13 16.33 -6.64
CA ASP A 314 -17.57 16.21 -6.44
C ASP A 314 -17.84 15.41 -5.15
N LYS A 315 -18.10 16.15 -4.07
CA LYS A 315 -18.46 15.60 -2.76
C LYS A 315 -19.67 14.68 -2.80
N LYS A 316 -20.66 14.96 -3.66
CA LYS A 316 -21.87 14.12 -3.77
C LYS A 316 -21.57 12.82 -4.51
N ARG A 317 -20.71 12.86 -5.54
CA ARG A 317 -20.18 11.64 -6.20
C ARG A 317 -19.38 10.79 -5.23
N GLU A 318 -18.47 11.38 -4.44
CA GLU A 318 -17.74 10.65 -3.41
C GLU A 318 -18.71 10.03 -2.39
N ALA A 319 -19.66 10.81 -1.87
CA ALA A 319 -20.67 10.33 -0.94
C ALA A 319 -21.41 9.09 -1.48
N GLN A 320 -21.96 9.22 -2.70
CA GLN A 320 -22.73 8.15 -3.34
C GLN A 320 -21.87 6.90 -3.59
N ASN A 321 -20.66 7.06 -4.13
CA ASN A 321 -19.84 5.93 -4.55
C ASN A 321 -19.15 5.25 -3.37
N CYS A 322 -18.69 6.01 -2.37
CA CYS A 322 -17.95 5.49 -1.23
C CYS A 322 -18.84 4.96 -0.11
N PHE A 323 -20.03 5.56 0.09
CA PHE A 323 -20.92 5.23 1.22
C PHE A 323 -22.28 4.66 0.76
N GLY A 324 -22.56 4.63 -0.54
CA GLY A 324 -23.83 4.14 -1.08
C GLY A 324 -25.02 5.08 -0.87
N THR A 325 -24.81 6.24 -0.25
CA THR A 325 -25.85 7.24 0.04
C THR A 325 -25.29 8.66 -0.04
N THR A 326 -26.16 9.63 -0.27
CA THR A 326 -25.82 11.07 -0.21
C THR A 326 -26.43 11.77 1.00
N GLU A 327 -27.02 11.02 1.93
CA GLU A 327 -27.67 11.56 3.12
C GLU A 327 -26.65 12.08 4.14
N ALA A 328 -26.77 13.35 4.52
CA ALA A 328 -25.90 13.97 5.53
C ALA A 328 -26.05 13.35 6.93
N ALA A 329 -27.09 12.55 7.19
CA ALA A 329 -27.22 11.78 8.43
C ALA A 329 -26.20 10.62 8.53
N HIS A 330 -25.67 10.14 7.40
CA HIS A 330 -24.59 9.16 7.41
C HIS A 330 -23.28 9.84 7.87
N PRO A 331 -22.60 9.37 8.93
CA PRO A 331 -21.47 10.07 9.54
C PRO A 331 -20.24 10.19 8.61
N GLY A 332 -20.07 9.24 7.68
CA GLY A 332 -19.07 9.34 6.63
C GLY A 332 -19.39 10.43 5.59
N VAL A 333 -20.66 10.60 5.23
CA VAL A 333 -21.11 11.59 4.24
C VAL A 333 -21.10 12.99 4.84
N ALA A 334 -21.57 13.13 6.08
CA ALA A 334 -21.49 14.38 6.83
C ALA A 334 -20.07 14.97 6.80
N ARG A 335 -19.07 14.11 7.02
CA ARG A 335 -17.65 14.52 7.01
C ARG A 335 -17.18 14.96 5.62
N VAL A 336 -17.53 14.23 4.56
CA VAL A 336 -17.20 14.66 3.18
C VAL A 336 -17.82 16.02 2.84
N TYR A 337 -19.05 16.28 3.32
CA TYR A 337 -19.70 17.58 3.09
C TYR A 337 -19.08 18.73 3.89
N ASP A 338 -18.59 18.44 5.10
CA ASP A 338 -17.93 19.40 5.99
C ASP A 338 -16.47 19.72 5.59
N GLN A 339 -15.82 18.84 4.83
CA GLN A 339 -14.45 19.04 4.34
C GLN A 339 -14.32 20.27 3.42
N GLY A 340 -13.09 20.77 3.25
CA GLY A 340 -12.79 21.83 2.28
C GLY A 340 -13.08 21.44 0.83
N ASP A 341 -13.17 22.43 -0.07
CA ASP A 341 -13.55 22.22 -1.48
C ASP A 341 -12.36 21.90 -2.41
N VAL A 342 -11.12 22.00 -1.91
CA VAL A 342 -9.90 21.71 -2.67
C VAL A 342 -9.12 20.60 -1.97
N LEU A 343 -8.80 19.54 -2.71
CA LEU A 343 -7.90 18.48 -2.27
C LEU A 343 -6.46 18.81 -2.67
N LEU A 344 -5.55 18.56 -1.74
CA LEU A 344 -4.10 18.61 -1.96
C LEU A 344 -3.60 17.18 -2.22
N GLY A 345 -2.93 16.97 -3.34
CA GLY A 345 -2.30 15.71 -3.71
C GLY A 345 -0.78 15.82 -3.69
N GLY A 346 -0.11 14.77 -3.21
CA GLY A 346 1.35 14.69 -3.25
C GLY A 346 1.99 13.94 -2.08
N PRO A 347 3.31 13.68 -2.17
CA PRO A 347 4.04 12.92 -1.17
C PRO A 347 4.16 13.64 0.18
N VAL A 348 4.12 12.84 1.26
CA VAL A 348 4.29 13.33 2.64
C VAL A 348 5.49 12.69 3.30
N TRP A 349 6.00 13.35 4.34
CA TRP A 349 7.00 12.81 5.26
C TRP A 349 6.65 13.19 6.70
N VAL A 350 6.69 12.21 7.59
CA VAL A 350 6.35 12.37 9.01
C VAL A 350 7.62 12.75 9.78
N ILE A 351 7.57 13.87 10.50
CA ILE A 351 8.65 14.37 11.34
C ILE A 351 8.48 13.86 12.76
N GLU A 352 7.25 13.91 13.26
CA GLU A 352 6.89 13.45 14.58
C GLU A 352 5.56 12.72 14.48
N ARG A 353 5.45 11.55 15.12
CA ARG A 353 4.15 10.88 15.20
C ARG A 353 3.22 11.73 16.06
N PRO A 354 1.92 11.80 15.73
CA PRO A 354 0.97 12.61 16.49
C PRO A 354 1.06 12.37 18.00
N ALA A 355 1.04 13.46 18.79
CA ALA A 355 1.29 13.44 20.23
C ALA A 355 0.29 12.60 21.05
N GLN A 356 -0.86 12.21 20.46
CA GLN A 356 -1.86 11.35 21.08
C GLN A 356 -1.38 9.90 21.22
N GLN A 357 -0.47 9.71 22.19
CA GLN A 357 0.14 8.44 22.58
C GLN A 357 -0.77 7.59 23.48
N ASN A 358 -2.08 7.64 23.28
CA ASN A 358 -2.98 6.71 23.96
C ASN A 358 -2.58 5.28 23.56
N PHE A 359 -2.33 4.44 24.57
CA PHE A 359 -1.95 3.03 24.40
C PHE A 359 -0.62 2.83 23.67
N ALA A 360 0.40 3.68 23.92
CA ALA A 360 1.71 3.59 23.27
C ALA A 360 2.31 2.18 23.26
N GLU A 361 2.19 1.42 24.37
CA GLU A 361 2.66 0.04 24.47
C GLU A 361 1.97 -0.94 23.51
N PHE A 362 0.74 -0.64 23.10
CA PHE A 362 -0.05 -1.42 22.15
C PHE A 362 0.00 -0.84 20.73
N ARG A 363 0.65 0.30 20.50
CA ARG A 363 0.63 1.03 19.21
C ARG A 363 1.79 0.62 18.31
N GLN A 364 1.77 -0.65 17.92
CA GLN A 364 2.83 -1.24 17.12
C GLN A 364 2.65 -0.89 15.64
N THR A 365 3.75 -0.53 14.99
CA THR A 365 3.82 -0.28 13.56
C THR A 365 3.69 -1.59 12.75
N PRO A 366 3.36 -1.51 11.45
CA PRO A 366 3.41 -2.66 10.56
C PRO A 366 4.75 -3.41 10.60
N LEU A 367 5.87 -2.69 10.62
CA LEU A 367 7.19 -3.30 10.65
C LEU A 367 7.46 -4.05 11.96
N GLU A 368 7.11 -3.44 13.10
CA GLU A 368 7.26 -4.08 14.41
C GLU A 368 6.40 -5.34 14.53
N LEU A 369 5.12 -5.29 14.13
CA LEU A 369 4.25 -6.46 14.19
C LEU A 369 4.74 -7.60 13.29
N ARG A 370 5.22 -7.27 12.10
CA ARG A 370 5.83 -8.25 11.18
C ARG A 370 7.05 -8.93 11.79
N HIS A 371 7.94 -8.18 12.44
CA HIS A 371 9.06 -8.76 13.19
C HIS A 371 8.59 -9.66 14.32
N ARG A 372 7.60 -9.24 15.10
CA ARG A 372 7.02 -10.06 16.19
C ARG A 372 6.43 -11.37 15.65
N PHE A 373 5.78 -11.35 14.49
CA PHE A 373 5.27 -12.57 13.86
C PHE A 373 6.40 -13.53 13.48
N ASP A 374 7.50 -13.03 12.93
CA ASP A 374 8.68 -13.84 12.62
C ASP A 374 9.36 -14.40 13.88
N GLU A 375 9.49 -13.60 14.94
CA GLU A 375 10.04 -14.02 16.24
C GLU A 375 9.21 -15.14 16.88
N LEU A 376 7.88 -15.08 16.72
CA LEU A 376 6.95 -16.13 17.18
C LEU A 376 6.87 -17.32 16.21
N GLY A 377 7.52 -17.24 15.05
CA GLY A 377 7.47 -18.27 14.01
C GLY A 377 6.10 -18.40 13.32
N TRP A 378 5.25 -17.36 13.39
CA TRP A 378 3.92 -17.35 12.78
C TRP A 378 4.01 -17.18 11.26
N LYS A 379 3.63 -18.21 10.52
CA LYS A 379 3.55 -18.20 9.04
C LYS A 379 2.17 -17.81 8.53
N THR A 380 1.17 -17.89 9.39
CA THR A 380 -0.21 -17.52 9.11
C THR A 380 -0.77 -16.75 10.29
N VAL A 381 -1.26 -15.55 10.02
CA VAL A 381 -1.86 -14.66 11.02
C VAL A 381 -3.22 -14.22 10.54
N VAL A 382 -4.22 -14.36 11.42
CA VAL A 382 -5.56 -13.82 11.20
C VAL A 382 -5.74 -12.53 11.98
N ALA A 383 -6.23 -11.48 11.33
CA ALA A 383 -6.62 -10.25 12.01
C ALA A 383 -8.12 -10.21 12.31
N PHE A 384 -8.44 -9.64 13.48
CA PHE A 384 -9.79 -9.27 13.88
C PHE A 384 -9.88 -7.76 14.12
N GLN A 385 -10.54 -7.04 13.22
CA GLN A 385 -10.93 -5.64 13.40
C GLN A 385 -12.07 -5.53 14.40
N THR A 386 -11.98 -4.59 15.33
CA THR A 386 -13.14 -4.22 16.17
C THR A 386 -13.09 -2.77 16.62
N ARG A 387 -14.27 -2.20 16.86
CA ARG A 387 -14.47 -0.96 17.62
C ARG A 387 -15.30 -1.16 18.89
N ASN A 388 -15.72 -2.40 19.15
CA ASN A 388 -16.60 -2.78 20.25
C ASN A 388 -15.89 -3.74 21.20
N PRO A 389 -16.33 -3.85 22.46
CA PRO A 389 -15.91 -4.93 23.35
C PRO A 389 -16.12 -6.32 22.71
N VAL A 390 -15.24 -7.28 23.02
CA VAL A 390 -15.35 -8.65 22.54
C VAL A 390 -16.36 -9.40 23.42
N HIS A 391 -17.49 -9.80 22.83
CA HIS A 391 -18.48 -10.68 23.45
C HIS A 391 -18.35 -12.11 22.90
N ARG A 392 -19.17 -13.06 23.38
CA ARG A 392 -19.05 -14.50 23.06
C ARG A 392 -19.13 -14.82 21.58
N ALA A 393 -19.96 -14.09 20.83
CA ALA A 393 -19.98 -14.19 19.36
C ALA A 393 -18.64 -13.79 18.70
N HIS A 394 -18.00 -12.69 19.11
CA HIS A 394 -16.67 -12.31 18.62
C HIS A 394 -15.61 -13.34 19.05
N GLU A 395 -15.67 -13.81 20.29
CA GLU A 395 -14.76 -14.85 20.81
C GLU A 395 -14.86 -16.14 19.99
N TYR A 396 -16.07 -16.56 19.62
CA TYR A 396 -16.30 -17.73 18.78
C TYR A 396 -15.65 -17.57 17.39
N LEU A 397 -15.86 -16.44 16.71
CA LEU A 397 -15.26 -16.18 15.40
C LEU A 397 -13.73 -16.23 15.46
N GLN A 398 -13.15 -15.58 16.46
CA GLN A 398 -11.71 -15.56 16.69
C GLN A 398 -11.16 -16.97 16.93
N LYS A 399 -11.80 -17.75 17.82
CA LYS A 399 -11.36 -19.12 18.14
C LYS A 399 -11.49 -20.08 16.97
N VAL A 400 -12.58 -20.02 16.20
CA VAL A 400 -12.72 -20.85 14.99
C VAL A 400 -11.63 -20.51 13.97
N ALA A 401 -11.33 -19.23 13.77
CA ALA A 401 -10.25 -18.83 12.86
C ALA A 401 -8.87 -19.32 13.33
N MET A 402 -8.60 -19.28 14.64
CA MET A 402 -7.34 -19.76 15.23
C MET A 402 -7.08 -21.25 15.04
N GLU A 403 -8.09 -22.08 14.75
CA GLU A 403 -7.86 -23.49 14.44
C GLU A 403 -7.10 -23.68 13.11
N GLY A 404 -7.17 -22.71 12.19
CA GLY A 404 -6.56 -22.79 10.86
C GLY A 404 -5.29 -21.95 10.65
N VAL A 405 -4.84 -21.18 11.65
CA VAL A 405 -3.69 -20.26 11.51
C VAL A 405 -2.77 -20.30 12.73
N ASP A 406 -1.54 -19.83 12.63
CA ASP A 406 -0.58 -19.86 13.74
C ASP A 406 -0.98 -18.90 14.88
N GLY A 407 -1.47 -17.70 14.53
CA GLY A 407 -1.83 -16.69 15.52
C GLY A 407 -2.93 -15.71 15.13
N LEU A 408 -3.52 -15.09 16.15
CA LEU A 408 -4.54 -14.05 16.07
C LEU A 408 -3.93 -12.68 16.41
N LEU A 409 -4.18 -11.69 15.56
CA LEU A 409 -4.04 -10.28 15.88
C LEU A 409 -5.42 -9.68 16.19
N LEU A 410 -5.71 -9.45 17.47
CA LEU A 410 -6.83 -8.60 17.87
C LEU A 410 -6.40 -7.15 17.68
N HIS A 411 -7.02 -6.47 16.71
CA HIS A 411 -6.54 -5.18 16.23
C HIS A 411 -7.61 -4.08 16.35
N PRO A 412 -7.98 -3.66 17.58
CA PRO A 412 -9.01 -2.65 17.79
C PRO A 412 -8.65 -1.29 17.22
N LEU A 413 -9.65 -0.61 16.66
CA LEU A 413 -9.54 0.78 16.22
C LEU A 413 -9.60 1.73 17.42
N VAL A 414 -8.64 2.65 17.50
CA VAL A 414 -8.53 3.65 18.58
C VAL A 414 -8.51 5.10 18.08
N GLY A 415 -8.53 5.34 16.76
CA GLY A 415 -8.75 6.67 16.22
C GLY A 415 -10.20 7.14 16.39
N ALA A 416 -10.53 8.30 15.80
CA ALA A 416 -11.83 8.94 15.97
C ALA A 416 -13.02 8.00 15.67
N THR A 417 -13.92 7.87 16.64
CA THR A 417 -15.19 7.15 16.56
C THR A 417 -16.36 8.07 16.87
N LYS A 418 -17.58 7.66 16.52
CA LYS A 418 -18.81 8.37 16.90
C LYS A 418 -19.00 8.39 18.43
N SER A 419 -19.74 9.38 18.92
CA SER A 419 -19.88 9.69 20.35
C SER A 419 -20.60 8.63 21.19
N ASP A 420 -21.38 7.73 20.58
CA ASP A 420 -22.10 6.67 21.28
C ASP A 420 -21.32 5.34 21.36
N ASP A 421 -20.09 5.28 20.83
CA ASP A 421 -19.20 4.12 20.98
C ASP A 421 -18.55 4.10 22.38
N VAL A 422 -18.28 2.90 22.90
CA VAL A 422 -17.60 2.74 24.21
C VAL A 422 -16.19 3.35 24.13
N PRO A 423 -15.78 4.18 25.12
CA PRO A 423 -14.45 4.81 25.15
C PRO A 423 -13.30 3.81 24.96
N ALA A 424 -12.24 4.25 24.29
CA ALA A 424 -11.13 3.37 23.91
C ALA A 424 -10.40 2.78 25.12
N ASP A 425 -10.25 3.53 26.21
CA ASP A 425 -9.63 3.10 27.47
C ASP A 425 -10.42 1.98 28.14
N VAL A 426 -11.75 2.09 28.15
CA VAL A 426 -12.64 1.03 28.64
C VAL A 426 -12.53 -0.21 27.75
N ARG A 427 -12.56 -0.03 26.42
CA ARG A 427 -12.43 -1.15 25.46
C ARG A 427 -11.11 -1.89 25.64
N MET A 428 -9.99 -1.16 25.79
CA MET A 428 -8.66 -1.76 25.97
C MET A 428 -8.61 -2.67 27.21
N LYS A 429 -9.14 -2.20 28.36
CA LYS A 429 -9.26 -3.03 29.58
C LYS A 429 -10.03 -4.34 29.31
N THR A 430 -11.11 -4.27 28.53
CA THR A 430 -11.87 -5.49 28.18
C THR A 430 -11.08 -6.45 27.31
N TYR A 431 -10.23 -5.95 26.40
CA TYR A 431 -9.41 -6.78 25.52
C TYR A 431 -8.28 -7.48 26.28
N GLU A 432 -7.63 -6.78 27.21
CA GLU A 432 -6.59 -7.36 28.06
C GLU A 432 -7.15 -8.49 28.92
N VAL A 433 -8.30 -8.27 29.58
CA VAL A 433 -8.93 -9.29 30.42
C VAL A 433 -9.34 -10.51 29.59
N ILE A 434 -9.96 -10.31 28.42
CA ILE A 434 -10.41 -11.45 27.63
C ILE A 434 -9.24 -12.25 27.05
N LEU A 435 -8.20 -11.59 26.54
CA LEU A 435 -7.00 -12.25 26.02
C LEU A 435 -6.24 -12.97 27.14
N GLY A 436 -6.05 -12.32 28.29
CA GLY A 436 -5.32 -12.88 29.42
C GLY A 436 -6.00 -14.09 30.06
N SER A 437 -7.33 -14.15 30.04
CA SER A 437 -8.10 -15.19 30.73
C SER A 437 -8.58 -16.32 29.80
N TYR A 438 -8.81 -16.03 28.51
CA TYR A 438 -9.53 -16.93 27.61
C TYR A 438 -8.81 -17.30 26.31
N TYR A 439 -7.58 -16.78 26.09
CA TYR A 439 -6.76 -17.08 24.92
C TYR A 439 -5.37 -17.63 25.30
N PRO A 440 -4.77 -18.49 24.44
CA PRO A 440 -3.39 -18.93 24.64
C PRO A 440 -2.41 -17.77 24.45
N LYS A 441 -1.54 -17.52 25.45
CA LYS A 441 -0.59 -16.39 25.47
C LYS A 441 0.31 -16.28 24.22
N ASN A 442 0.69 -17.42 23.63
CA ASN A 442 1.59 -17.46 22.48
C ASN A 442 0.87 -17.60 21.13
N ARG A 443 -0.46 -17.43 21.10
CA ARG A 443 -1.27 -17.54 19.87
C ARG A 443 -2.23 -16.37 19.65
N ALA A 444 -2.24 -15.38 20.54
CA ALA A 444 -3.05 -14.18 20.40
C ALA A 444 -2.27 -12.93 20.84
N MET A 445 -2.37 -11.87 20.05
CA MET A 445 -1.71 -10.59 20.29
C MET A 445 -2.72 -9.45 20.24
N LEU A 446 -2.49 -8.44 21.08
CA LEU A 446 -3.21 -7.17 21.07
C LEU A 446 -2.29 -6.09 20.51
N SER A 447 -2.78 -5.35 19.52
CA SER A 447 -2.18 -4.10 19.04
C SER A 447 -3.31 -3.16 18.69
N VAL A 448 -3.11 -1.85 18.76
CA VAL A 448 -4.13 -0.88 18.33
C VAL A 448 -3.94 -0.51 16.85
N PHE A 449 -5.05 -0.16 16.20
CA PHE A 449 -5.10 0.33 14.82
C PHE A 449 -5.44 1.83 14.85
N PRO A 450 -4.54 2.72 14.42
CA PRO A 450 -4.68 4.16 14.61
C PRO A 450 -5.65 4.84 13.64
N ALA A 451 -6.33 4.10 12.77
CA ALA A 451 -7.27 4.68 11.81
C ALA A 451 -8.45 5.40 12.47
N ALA A 452 -8.91 6.47 11.84
CA ALA A 452 -10.25 7.02 12.09
C ALA A 452 -11.31 6.17 11.34
N MET A 453 -12.45 5.91 11.97
CA MET A 453 -13.52 5.10 11.37
C MET A 453 -14.28 5.91 10.31
N ARG A 454 -14.47 5.37 9.09
CA ARG A 454 -15.23 6.04 8.00
C ARG A 454 -16.72 5.70 8.04
N TYR A 455 -17.06 4.53 8.56
CA TYR A 455 -18.39 3.91 8.49
C TYR A 455 -18.85 3.65 7.05
N ALA A 456 -17.91 3.32 6.16
CA ALA A 456 -18.18 3.02 4.75
C ALA A 456 -18.45 1.53 4.49
N GLY A 457 -18.88 0.80 5.53
CA GLY A 457 -19.37 -0.57 5.49
C GLY A 457 -18.56 -1.48 4.54
N PRO A 458 -19.14 -1.88 3.39
CA PRO A 458 -18.50 -2.80 2.47
C PRO A 458 -17.14 -2.35 1.91
N ARG A 459 -16.98 -1.08 1.53
CA ARG A 459 -15.69 -0.57 1.03
C ARG A 459 -14.65 -0.52 2.14
N GLU A 460 -15.06 -0.16 3.34
CA GLU A 460 -14.16 -0.11 4.49
C GLU A 460 -13.71 -1.51 4.94
N ALA A 461 -14.51 -2.56 4.71
CA ALA A 461 -14.07 -3.93 4.93
C ALA A 461 -12.88 -4.32 4.03
N VAL A 462 -12.91 -3.93 2.76
CA VAL A 462 -11.80 -4.13 1.82
C VAL A 462 -10.58 -3.31 2.25
N TRP A 463 -10.78 -2.03 2.59
CA TRP A 463 -9.70 -1.16 3.08
C TRP A 463 -9.06 -1.69 4.38
N HIS A 464 -9.87 -2.18 5.32
CA HIS A 464 -9.38 -2.84 6.54
C HIS A 464 -8.56 -4.10 6.22
N ALA A 465 -8.98 -4.92 5.25
CA ALA A 465 -8.22 -6.11 4.85
C ALA A 465 -6.84 -5.72 4.27
N ILE A 466 -6.80 -4.69 3.41
CA ILE A 466 -5.55 -4.15 2.84
C ILE A 466 -4.62 -3.64 3.95
N CYS A 467 -5.14 -2.86 4.89
CA CYS A 467 -4.35 -2.38 6.02
C CYS A 467 -3.75 -3.56 6.80
N ARG A 468 -4.55 -4.59 7.09
CA ARG A 468 -4.09 -5.78 7.85
C ARG A 468 -3.06 -6.60 7.09
N LYS A 469 -3.17 -6.67 5.76
CA LYS A 469 -2.10 -7.20 4.91
C LYS A 469 -0.81 -6.40 5.11
N ASN A 470 -0.87 -5.07 5.12
CA ASN A 470 0.30 -4.24 5.38
C ASN A 470 0.92 -4.49 6.76
N TYR A 471 0.10 -4.76 7.79
CA TYR A 471 0.56 -5.22 9.11
C TYR A 471 1.12 -6.65 9.15
N GLY A 472 1.14 -7.39 8.04
CA GLY A 472 1.68 -8.74 7.97
C GLY A 472 0.66 -9.84 8.14
N CYS A 473 -0.65 -9.54 8.20
CA CYS A 473 -1.67 -10.58 8.31
C CYS A 473 -1.88 -11.30 6.96
N THR A 474 -2.16 -12.60 7.06
CA THR A 474 -2.46 -13.48 5.91
C THR A 474 -3.95 -13.74 5.76
N HIS A 475 -4.70 -13.59 6.85
CA HIS A 475 -6.13 -13.84 6.91
C HIS A 475 -6.83 -12.64 7.57
N PHE A 476 -8.10 -12.40 7.22
CA PHE A 476 -8.89 -11.32 7.79
C PHE A 476 -10.32 -11.78 8.08
N ILE A 477 -10.76 -11.65 9.33
CA ILE A 477 -12.13 -12.01 9.72
C ILE A 477 -13.10 -10.93 9.24
N VAL A 478 -14.14 -11.35 8.53
CA VAL A 478 -15.24 -10.50 8.07
C VAL A 478 -16.53 -11.07 8.64
N GLY A 479 -17.07 -10.38 9.65
CA GLY A 479 -18.34 -10.74 10.28
C GLY A 479 -19.55 -10.22 9.50
N ARG A 480 -20.70 -10.21 10.18
CA ARG A 480 -21.90 -9.49 9.70
C ARG A 480 -21.70 -7.98 9.86
N ASP A 481 -22.33 -7.21 8.97
CA ASP A 481 -22.43 -5.74 9.05
C ASP A 481 -21.09 -5.05 9.35
N HIS A 482 -20.02 -5.56 8.72
CA HIS A 482 -18.66 -5.12 8.98
C HIS A 482 -18.52 -3.65 8.60
N ALA A 483 -18.01 -2.85 9.55
CA ALA A 483 -17.89 -1.38 9.39
C ALA A 483 -19.22 -0.65 9.10
N GLY A 484 -20.37 -1.29 9.30
CA GLY A 484 -21.67 -0.69 9.09
C GLY A 484 -22.07 0.33 10.15
N VAL A 485 -23.05 1.16 9.78
CA VAL A 485 -23.71 2.15 10.63
C VAL A 485 -25.20 2.22 10.32
N GLY A 486 -26.02 2.25 11.37
CA GLY A 486 -27.48 2.28 11.24
C GLY A 486 -27.99 1.11 10.39
N ASN A 487 -28.83 1.43 9.40
CA ASN A 487 -29.36 0.46 8.43
C ASN A 487 -28.91 0.78 7.00
N TYR A 488 -27.76 1.45 6.83
CA TYR A 488 -27.28 1.89 5.52
C TYR A 488 -26.73 0.75 4.64
N TYR A 489 -26.39 -0.39 5.25
CA TYR A 489 -25.78 -1.53 4.55
C TYR A 489 -26.51 -2.82 4.89
N GLY A 490 -26.55 -3.74 3.93
CA GLY A 490 -27.05 -5.09 4.14
C GLY A 490 -26.12 -5.91 5.05
N THR A 491 -26.70 -6.88 5.75
CA THR A 491 -26.02 -7.69 6.77
C THR A 491 -24.73 -8.37 6.29
N TYR A 492 -24.63 -8.70 5.00
CA TYR A 492 -23.47 -9.39 4.41
C TYR A 492 -22.84 -8.62 3.25
N ASP A 493 -23.18 -7.35 3.03
CA ASP A 493 -22.70 -6.59 1.88
C ASP A 493 -21.17 -6.46 1.88
N ALA A 494 -20.54 -6.38 3.05
CA ALA A 494 -19.08 -6.38 3.18
C ALA A 494 -18.43 -7.69 2.71
N GLN A 495 -19.08 -8.82 2.96
CA GLN A 495 -18.61 -10.13 2.49
C GLN A 495 -18.75 -10.23 0.97
N VAL A 496 -19.90 -9.81 0.43
CA VAL A 496 -20.16 -9.77 -1.01
C VAL A 496 -19.22 -8.80 -1.73
N MET A 497 -18.85 -7.68 -1.11
CA MET A 497 -17.92 -6.72 -1.68
C MET A 497 -16.52 -7.29 -1.81
N ILE A 498 -16.04 -7.99 -0.77
CA ILE A 498 -14.73 -8.64 -0.80
C ILE A 498 -14.67 -9.72 -1.89
N ASP A 499 -15.77 -10.44 -2.15
CA ASP A 499 -15.86 -11.47 -3.18
C ASP A 499 -15.71 -10.93 -4.62
N ARG A 500 -15.71 -9.61 -4.82
CA ARG A 500 -15.45 -8.98 -6.12
C ARG A 500 -13.98 -8.99 -6.52
N PHE A 501 -13.09 -9.32 -5.60
CA PHE A 501 -11.64 -9.29 -5.81
C PHE A 501 -11.06 -10.69 -5.63
N SER A 502 -10.11 -11.07 -6.48
CA SER A 502 -9.43 -12.35 -6.35
C SER A 502 -8.38 -12.32 -5.22
N PHE A 503 -7.89 -13.50 -4.84
CA PHE A 503 -6.77 -13.58 -3.89
C PHE A 503 -5.51 -12.90 -4.43
N GLU A 504 -5.25 -12.99 -5.74
CA GLU A 504 -4.09 -12.35 -6.39
C GLU A 504 -4.16 -10.82 -6.27
N GLU A 505 -5.36 -10.25 -6.34
CA GLU A 505 -5.56 -8.80 -6.24
C GLU A 505 -5.44 -8.28 -4.80
N LEU A 506 -6.06 -8.97 -3.83
CA LEU A 506 -6.03 -8.55 -2.43
C LEU A 506 -4.75 -9.01 -1.72
N GLY A 507 -4.30 -10.23 -1.95
CA GLY A 507 -3.18 -10.91 -1.29
C GLY A 507 -3.40 -11.18 0.20
N ILE A 508 -4.66 -11.30 0.62
CA ILE A 508 -5.08 -11.67 1.98
C ILE A 508 -6.36 -12.51 1.90
N THR A 509 -6.45 -13.57 2.70
CA THR A 509 -7.57 -14.51 2.66
C THR A 509 -8.70 -14.08 3.60
N PRO A 510 -9.90 -13.73 3.09
CA PRO A 510 -11.02 -13.39 3.95
C PRO A 510 -11.63 -14.65 4.61
N LEU A 511 -11.88 -14.58 5.91
CA LEU A 511 -12.64 -15.58 6.67
C LEU A 511 -14.02 -15.01 6.98
N LYS A 512 -15.00 -15.42 6.19
CA LYS A 512 -16.38 -14.91 6.22
C LYS A 512 -17.23 -15.72 7.20
N PHE A 513 -17.78 -15.06 8.20
CA PHE A 513 -18.62 -15.71 9.22
C PHE A 513 -20.07 -15.22 9.18
N GLU A 514 -21.00 -16.16 9.36
CA GLU A 514 -22.42 -15.83 9.53
C GLU A 514 -22.72 -15.30 10.93
N HIS A 515 -23.95 -14.83 11.11
CA HIS A 515 -24.47 -14.42 12.41
C HIS A 515 -24.34 -15.54 13.45
N SER A 516 -23.42 -15.39 14.40
CA SER A 516 -23.23 -16.34 15.51
C SER A 516 -24.15 -16.03 16.70
N PHE A 517 -24.57 -17.09 17.39
CA PHE A 517 -25.43 -17.03 18.58
C PHE A 517 -25.11 -18.20 19.51
N PHE A 518 -25.43 -18.07 20.79
CA PHE A 518 -25.41 -19.21 21.70
C PHE A 518 -26.73 -19.98 21.59
N CYS A 519 -26.67 -21.29 21.38
CA CYS A 519 -27.84 -22.14 21.36
C CYS A 519 -27.91 -22.94 22.66
N SER A 520 -28.99 -22.78 23.44
CA SER A 520 -29.20 -23.48 24.71
C SER A 520 -29.34 -25.00 24.52
N ALA A 521 -29.96 -25.45 23.42
CA ALA A 521 -30.08 -26.86 23.08
C ALA A 521 -28.73 -27.49 22.68
N CYS A 522 -27.88 -26.76 21.96
CA CYS A 522 -26.53 -27.24 21.64
C CYS A 522 -25.55 -27.08 22.82
N GLY A 523 -25.84 -26.20 23.79
CA GLY A 523 -24.94 -25.85 24.87
C GLY A 523 -23.69 -25.07 24.42
N SER A 524 -23.69 -24.47 23.22
CA SER A 524 -22.51 -23.83 22.64
C SER A 524 -22.85 -22.65 21.73
N MET A 525 -21.81 -21.89 21.36
CA MET A 525 -21.87 -20.97 20.24
C MET A 525 -22.05 -21.75 18.93
N ALA A 526 -22.85 -21.21 18.02
CA ALA A 526 -23.13 -21.79 16.72
C ALA A 526 -23.48 -20.71 15.68
N THR A 527 -23.72 -21.17 14.46
CA THR A 527 -24.26 -20.37 13.34
C THR A 527 -25.41 -21.15 12.68
N PRO A 528 -26.18 -20.55 11.76
CA PRO A 528 -27.16 -21.30 10.97
C PRO A 528 -26.57 -22.49 10.20
N LYS A 529 -25.26 -22.48 9.91
CA LYS A 529 -24.55 -23.60 9.26
C LYS A 529 -24.32 -24.81 10.18
N THR A 530 -24.34 -24.61 11.50
CA THR A 530 -23.93 -25.64 12.47
C THR A 530 -24.99 -25.95 13.53
N CYS A 531 -26.09 -25.20 13.56
CA CYS A 531 -27.20 -25.40 14.49
C CYS A 531 -28.53 -25.49 13.73
N PRO A 532 -29.30 -26.58 13.91
CA PRO A 532 -30.61 -26.73 13.27
C PRO A 532 -31.77 -26.13 14.08
N HIS A 533 -31.53 -25.71 15.34
CA HIS A 533 -32.58 -25.24 16.24
C HIS A 533 -33.09 -23.85 15.86
N GLY A 534 -34.34 -23.56 16.22
CA GLY A 534 -34.99 -22.29 15.98
C GLY A 534 -34.57 -21.21 16.97
N LYS A 535 -35.05 -19.98 16.72
CA LYS A 535 -34.70 -18.78 17.51
C LYS A 535 -35.08 -18.89 18.99
N GLU A 536 -36.07 -19.70 19.33
CA GLU A 536 -36.48 -20.00 20.70
C GLU A 536 -35.37 -20.64 21.54
N SER A 537 -34.43 -21.33 20.89
CA SER A 537 -33.26 -21.93 21.53
C SER A 537 -32.04 -21.01 21.50
N HIS A 538 -32.15 -19.79 20.96
CA HIS A 538 -31.02 -18.89 20.77
C HIS A 538 -31.01 -17.77 21.81
N VAL A 539 -29.89 -17.61 22.51
CA VAL A 539 -29.66 -16.45 23.39
C VAL A 539 -29.27 -15.27 22.51
N GLN A 540 -30.18 -14.31 22.36
CA GLN A 540 -29.95 -13.05 21.66
C GLN A 540 -30.35 -11.88 22.54
N LEU A 541 -29.44 -10.90 22.67
CA LEU A 541 -29.71 -9.64 23.33
C LEU A 541 -29.48 -8.50 22.35
N SER A 542 -30.42 -7.55 22.32
CA SER A 542 -30.23 -6.30 21.58
C SER A 542 -29.18 -5.44 22.28
N GLY A 543 -28.45 -4.63 21.51
CA GLY A 543 -27.48 -3.70 22.09
C GLY A 543 -28.12 -2.72 23.08
N THR A 544 -29.38 -2.35 22.88
CA THR A 544 -30.16 -1.54 23.84
C THR A 544 -30.38 -2.27 25.15
N LYS A 545 -30.77 -3.55 25.12
CA LYS A 545 -30.99 -4.33 26.34
C LYS A 545 -29.69 -4.56 27.10
N VAL A 546 -28.60 -4.84 26.38
CA VAL A 546 -27.27 -4.97 27.00
C VAL A 546 -26.87 -3.67 27.70
N ARG A 547 -27.04 -2.51 27.04
CA ARG A 547 -26.72 -1.21 27.65
C ARG A 547 -27.57 -0.94 28.90
N GLU A 548 -28.88 -1.21 28.84
CA GLU A 548 -29.78 -1.07 30.00
C GLU A 548 -29.30 -1.91 31.20
N MET A 549 -28.97 -3.18 30.97
CA MET A 549 -28.45 -4.06 32.04
C MET A 549 -27.15 -3.51 32.63
N LEU A 550 -26.19 -3.12 31.78
CA LEU A 550 -24.91 -2.59 32.23
C LEU A 550 -25.05 -1.30 33.04
N THR A 551 -25.92 -0.38 32.61
CA THR A 551 -26.23 0.86 33.35
C THR A 551 -26.86 0.57 34.71
N ASN A 552 -27.73 -0.44 34.80
CA ASN A 552 -28.37 -0.86 36.06
C ASN A 552 -27.43 -1.67 36.98
N GLY A 553 -26.19 -1.94 36.58
CA GLY A 553 -25.27 -2.81 37.32
C GLY A 553 -25.61 -4.30 37.24
N GLU A 554 -26.45 -4.69 36.28
CA GLU A 554 -26.85 -6.07 36.04
C GLU A 554 -25.90 -6.76 35.06
N LEU A 555 -25.46 -7.98 35.38
CA LEU A 555 -24.62 -8.77 34.49
C LEU A 555 -25.46 -9.35 33.34
N PRO A 556 -25.05 -9.14 32.07
CA PRO A 556 -25.59 -9.92 30.95
C PRO A 556 -25.32 -11.42 31.15
N PRO A 557 -26.11 -12.30 30.53
CA PRO A 557 -25.89 -13.74 30.58
C PRO A 557 -24.47 -14.12 30.15
N PRO A 558 -23.81 -15.09 30.82
CA PRO A 558 -22.45 -15.52 30.49
C PRO A 558 -22.34 -16.13 29.08
N GLU A 559 -23.46 -16.60 28.53
CA GLU A 559 -23.61 -17.06 27.14
C GLU A 559 -23.44 -15.92 26.13
N PHE A 560 -23.69 -14.68 26.55
CA PHE A 560 -23.56 -13.48 25.73
C PHE A 560 -22.21 -12.78 25.93
N THR A 561 -21.85 -12.46 27.17
CA THR A 561 -20.58 -11.77 27.51
C THR A 561 -19.95 -12.38 28.75
N ARG A 562 -18.61 -12.48 28.76
CA ARG A 562 -17.87 -12.98 29.93
C ARG A 562 -18.11 -12.07 31.14
N PRO A 563 -18.39 -12.62 32.35
CA PRO A 563 -18.67 -11.80 33.54
C PRO A 563 -17.58 -10.78 33.86
N GLU A 564 -16.30 -11.10 33.63
CA GLU A 564 -15.17 -10.21 33.90
C GLU A 564 -15.18 -9.00 32.95
N VAL A 565 -15.53 -9.21 31.68
CA VAL A 565 -15.71 -8.12 30.71
C VAL A 565 -16.93 -7.28 31.08
N ALA A 566 -18.03 -7.91 31.47
CA ALA A 566 -19.25 -7.21 31.86
C ALA A 566 -19.03 -6.28 33.07
N LYS A 567 -18.26 -6.70 34.08
CA LYS A 567 -17.93 -5.87 35.25
C LYS A 567 -17.21 -4.58 34.88
N ILE A 568 -16.19 -4.65 34.00
CA ILE A 568 -15.48 -3.47 33.50
C ILE A 568 -16.44 -2.51 32.79
N LEU A 569 -17.36 -3.05 32.01
CA LEU A 569 -18.35 -2.24 31.30
C LEU A 569 -19.34 -1.59 32.28
N ILE A 570 -19.84 -2.34 33.28
CA ILE A 570 -20.73 -1.79 34.33
C ILE A 570 -20.08 -0.60 35.03
N GLU A 571 -18.83 -0.75 35.48
CA GLU A 571 -18.08 0.32 36.15
C GLU A 571 -18.02 1.59 35.28
N ALA A 572 -17.76 1.44 33.98
CA ALA A 572 -17.70 2.56 33.05
C ALA A 572 -19.07 3.22 32.78
N TYR A 573 -20.14 2.43 32.66
CA TYR A 573 -21.49 2.97 32.43
C TYR A 573 -22.04 3.68 33.67
N GLN A 574 -21.71 3.19 34.87
CA GLN A 574 -22.11 3.83 36.13
C GLN A 574 -21.36 5.15 36.35
N SER A 575 -20.04 5.19 36.11
CA SER A 575 -19.26 6.43 36.27
C SER A 575 -19.72 7.54 35.33
N GLN A 576 -20.10 7.22 34.09
CA GLN A 576 -20.66 8.19 33.15
C GLN A 576 -22.02 8.73 33.61
N THR A 577 -22.84 7.88 34.24
CA THR A 577 -24.16 8.28 34.77
C THR A 577 -24.00 9.24 35.95
N GLU A 578 -23.02 8.98 36.83
CA GLU A 578 -22.70 9.85 37.97
C GLU A 578 -22.14 11.21 37.53
N GLU A 579 -21.26 11.25 36.51
CA GLU A 579 -20.77 12.52 35.95
C GLU A 579 -21.87 13.37 35.30
N VAL A 580 -22.85 12.73 34.66
CA VAL A 580 -24.01 13.42 34.08
C VAL A 580 -24.97 13.89 35.17
N ALA A 581 -25.16 13.12 36.25
CA ALA A 581 -26.00 13.51 37.37
C ALA A 581 -25.38 14.64 38.23
N ALA A 582 -24.05 14.80 38.18
CA ALA A 582 -23.31 15.83 38.91
C ALA A 582 -23.16 17.17 38.16
N ARG A 583 -23.53 17.21 36.87
CA ARG A 583 -23.57 18.42 36.01
C ARG A 583 -24.99 18.95 35.91
#